data_AF-A0A7D9HDL4-F1
#
_entry.id   AF-A0A7D9HDL4-F1
#
_cell.length_a   1.000
_cell.length_b   1.000
_cell.length_c   1.000
_cell.angle_alpha   90.00
_cell.angle_beta   90.00
_cell.angle_gamma   90.00
#
_symmetry.space_group_name_H-M   'P 1'
#
loop_
_entity.id
_entity.type
_entity.pdbx_description
1 polymer ?
#
loop_
_entity_poly.entity_id
_entity_poly.type
_entity_poly.pdbx_seq_one_letter_code
_entity_poly.pdbx_strand_id
1 'polypeptide(L)'
;MNIICNIISPKDEQSLFQSLLDSSSEPSVSQDLDALMTAYANAPTRRLKLQILSIHAHRYPVKTLIRLHEPYAKVTKWQMKRVLMQNYTVQEQYKRLKSHTGSHFYQDVTYGVRELKLESAERIEMPNIVRIITRSTMVAIYMKYCAEEGFTGPLSRRTIFRHEASQRKSLRGIDNTAADGAMGFQTIERIVNDLEQAGVDSAWAEETKERLKNGKIYLRVKYPVHCSIESSLCKDHCVNFGLSDANEKCFQKPCGHKHEMKCKECEDLKMVLKEIENMILSQCSGDHAQEKREDLLYDLRHASEDVFWWDAHILRSVNQDKAKEDMIKRLDENTVLIVMDWAMKFLPTRYREKQFQWFGKRSLSWHISSVISKVDGKLRTHNYSMRWQDRRSEQFLSDKES
;
A
#
# COMPACT_ATOMS: atom_id res chain seq x y z
N MET A 1 23.22 -15.66 -23.33
CA MET A 1 21.76 -15.41 -23.43
C MET A 1 20.91 -16.67 -23.28
N ASN A 2 21.22 -17.81 -23.93
CA ASN A 2 20.43 -19.05 -23.78
C ASN A 2 20.38 -19.60 -22.34
N ILE A 3 21.49 -19.52 -21.61
CA ILE A 3 21.58 -19.91 -20.18
C ILE A 3 20.66 -19.02 -19.32
N ILE A 4 20.59 -17.72 -19.64
CA ILE A 4 19.72 -16.76 -18.95
C ILE A 4 18.25 -17.05 -19.25
N CYS A 5 17.91 -17.38 -20.50
CA CYS A 5 16.54 -17.76 -20.88
C CYS A 5 16.09 -19.07 -20.18
N ASN A 6 17.00 -20.01 -19.93
CA ASN A 6 16.71 -21.24 -19.17
C ASN A 6 16.51 -20.97 -17.66
N ILE A 7 17.23 -20.01 -17.08
CA ILE A 7 17.00 -19.58 -15.69
C ILE A 7 15.67 -18.81 -15.55
N ILE A 8 15.31 -18.01 -16.56
CA ILE A 8 14.11 -17.15 -16.59
C ILE A 8 12.84 -17.96 -16.91
N SER A 9 12.91 -18.93 -17.81
CA SER A 9 11.78 -19.78 -18.24
C SER A 9 12.26 -21.19 -18.61
N PRO A 10 12.53 -22.05 -17.61
CA PRO A 10 13.01 -23.39 -17.89
C PRO A 10 11.97 -24.20 -18.67
N LYS A 11 12.40 -24.79 -19.80
CA LYS A 11 11.61 -25.57 -20.80
C LYS A 11 10.91 -24.75 -21.88
N ASP A 12 11.05 -23.42 -21.89
CA ASP A 12 10.50 -22.55 -22.95
C ASP A 12 11.55 -21.54 -23.48
N GLU A 13 12.83 -21.83 -23.24
CA GLU A 13 13.94 -20.93 -23.53
C GLU A 13 14.05 -20.54 -25.02
N GLN A 14 13.69 -21.45 -25.92
CA GLN A 14 13.75 -21.23 -27.37
C GLN A 14 12.64 -20.30 -27.85
N SER A 15 11.43 -20.45 -27.32
CA SER A 15 10.29 -19.58 -27.62
C SER A 15 10.53 -18.14 -27.15
N LEU A 16 11.09 -18.00 -25.95
CA LEU A 16 11.49 -16.72 -25.38
C LEU A 16 12.63 -16.07 -26.19
N PHE A 17 13.61 -16.85 -26.63
CA PHE A 17 14.73 -16.37 -27.44
C PHE A 17 14.29 -15.90 -28.83
N GLN A 18 13.39 -16.63 -29.49
CA GLN A 18 12.83 -16.24 -30.79
C GLN A 18 12.01 -14.95 -30.69
N SER A 19 11.19 -14.82 -29.65
CA SER A 19 10.39 -13.61 -29.39
C SER A 19 11.26 -12.36 -29.16
N LEU A 20 12.48 -12.52 -28.63
CA LEU A 20 13.45 -11.44 -28.44
C LEU A 20 14.03 -10.96 -29.78
N LEU A 21 14.22 -11.86 -30.75
CA LEU A 21 14.75 -11.54 -32.09
C LEU A 21 13.71 -10.85 -32.99
N ASP A 22 12.43 -11.22 -32.86
CA ASP A 22 11.34 -10.73 -33.72
C ASP A 22 10.84 -9.32 -33.35
N SER A 23 11.30 -8.74 -32.24
CA SER A 23 10.84 -7.44 -31.71
C SER A 23 11.27 -6.20 -32.51
N SER A 24 11.85 -6.37 -33.71
CA SER A 24 12.43 -5.29 -34.53
C SER A 24 11.58 -4.85 -35.75
N SER A 25 10.27 -5.15 -35.80
CA SER A 25 9.40 -4.67 -36.90
C SER A 25 8.07 -4.04 -36.47
N GLU A 26 7.64 -3.05 -37.25
CA GLU A 26 6.41 -2.25 -37.16
C GLU A 26 5.10 -3.09 -37.23
N PRO A 27 3.92 -2.54 -36.87
CA PRO A 27 2.80 -3.30 -36.32
C PRO A 27 2.05 -4.09 -37.38
N SER A 28 2.53 -5.31 -37.63
CA SER A 28 1.71 -6.39 -38.15
C SER A 28 0.61 -6.75 -37.14
N VAL A 29 -0.48 -7.33 -37.60
CA VAL A 29 -1.53 -7.89 -36.73
C VAL A 29 -0.85 -8.80 -35.71
N SER A 30 -0.75 -8.32 -34.46
CA SER A 30 -0.07 -9.03 -33.38
C SER A 30 -0.59 -10.47 -33.34
N GLN A 31 0.31 -11.46 -33.24
CA GLN A 31 -0.04 -12.89 -33.07
C GLN A 31 -1.10 -13.09 -31.98
N ASP A 32 -1.14 -12.20 -30.97
CA ASP A 32 -2.14 -12.18 -29.91
C ASP A 32 -3.57 -11.96 -30.44
N LEU A 33 -3.73 -11.13 -31.49
CA LEU A 33 -5.04 -10.83 -32.06
C LEU A 33 -5.59 -12.05 -32.80
N ASP A 34 -4.79 -12.72 -33.62
CA ASP A 34 -5.18 -13.95 -34.32
C ASP A 34 -5.56 -15.07 -33.34
N ALA A 35 -4.82 -15.19 -32.23
CA ALA A 35 -5.18 -16.11 -31.15
C ALA A 35 -6.54 -15.78 -30.53
N LEU A 36 -6.84 -14.49 -30.30
CA LEU A 36 -8.13 -14.03 -29.78
C LEU A 36 -9.28 -14.22 -30.79
N MET A 37 -9.05 -14.02 -32.09
CA MET A 37 -10.07 -14.27 -33.12
C MET A 37 -10.37 -15.77 -33.24
N THR A 38 -9.34 -16.59 -33.21
CA THR A 38 -9.45 -18.05 -33.23
C THR A 38 -10.19 -18.56 -31.99
N ALA A 39 -9.86 -18.04 -30.81
CA ALA A 39 -10.57 -18.35 -29.58
C ALA A 39 -12.05 -17.91 -29.63
N TYR A 40 -12.34 -16.76 -30.25
CA TYR A 40 -13.71 -16.29 -30.45
C TYR A 40 -14.51 -17.23 -31.38
N ALA A 41 -13.90 -17.71 -32.46
CA ALA A 41 -14.53 -18.67 -33.36
C ALA A 41 -14.87 -19.99 -32.64
N ASN A 42 -13.90 -20.52 -31.88
CA ASN A 42 -13.98 -21.81 -31.18
C ASN A 42 -14.78 -21.77 -29.86
N ALA A 43 -15.19 -20.58 -29.38
CA ALA A 43 -15.88 -20.46 -28.11
C ALA A 43 -17.29 -21.10 -28.14
N PRO A 44 -17.60 -22.06 -27.25
CA PRO A 44 -18.84 -22.85 -27.30
C PRO A 44 -20.10 -22.08 -26.90
N THR A 45 -19.97 -20.96 -26.18
CA THR A 45 -21.12 -20.21 -25.68
C THR A 45 -21.11 -18.75 -26.15
N ARG A 46 -22.31 -18.20 -26.40
CA ARG A 46 -22.50 -16.78 -26.71
C ARG A 46 -21.94 -15.87 -25.61
N ARG A 47 -21.97 -16.34 -24.36
CA ARG A 47 -21.38 -15.62 -23.22
C ARG A 47 -19.86 -15.55 -23.36
N LEU A 48 -19.18 -16.68 -23.61
CA LEU A 48 -17.73 -16.73 -23.77
C LEU A 48 -17.24 -15.90 -24.97
N LYS A 49 -17.94 -15.99 -26.11
CA LYS A 49 -17.70 -15.14 -27.29
C LYS A 49 -17.69 -13.66 -26.94
N LEU A 50 -18.65 -13.21 -26.14
CA LEU A 50 -18.70 -11.81 -25.70
C LEU A 50 -17.59 -11.45 -24.69
N GLN A 51 -17.11 -12.40 -23.88
CA GLN A 51 -15.97 -12.13 -22.99
C GLN A 51 -14.69 -11.97 -23.80
N ILE A 52 -14.44 -12.87 -24.76
CA ILE A 52 -13.27 -12.79 -25.63
C ILE A 52 -13.29 -11.47 -26.41
N LEU A 53 -14.43 -11.13 -27.01
CA LEU A 53 -14.60 -9.86 -27.72
C LEU A 53 -14.35 -8.64 -26.82
N SER A 54 -14.68 -8.72 -25.52
CA SER A 54 -14.46 -7.63 -24.57
C SER A 54 -12.99 -7.36 -24.22
N ILE A 55 -12.09 -8.32 -24.45
CA ILE A 55 -10.66 -8.18 -24.16
C ILE A 55 -10.01 -7.15 -25.12
N HIS A 56 -10.40 -7.16 -26.40
CA HIS A 56 -9.80 -6.33 -27.44
C HIS A 56 -10.74 -5.32 -28.10
N ALA A 57 -12.00 -5.23 -27.67
CA ALA A 57 -12.99 -4.31 -28.26
C ALA A 57 -12.58 -2.82 -28.26
N HIS A 58 -11.73 -2.38 -27.32
CA HIS A 58 -11.27 -0.99 -27.23
C HIS A 58 -9.96 -0.72 -27.97
N ARG A 59 -9.25 -1.77 -28.39
CA ARG A 59 -7.95 -1.62 -29.05
C ARG A 59 -8.09 -1.13 -30.50
N TYR A 60 -9.29 -1.23 -31.07
CA TYR A 60 -9.54 -0.96 -32.47
C TYR A 60 -10.93 -0.35 -32.70
N PRO A 61 -11.11 0.48 -33.74
CA PRO A 61 -12.43 0.97 -34.12
C PRO A 61 -13.40 -0.17 -34.46
N VAL A 62 -14.69 0.01 -34.15
CA VAL A 62 -15.75 -1.00 -34.34
C VAL A 62 -15.80 -1.55 -35.77
N LYS A 63 -15.67 -0.67 -36.77
CA LYS A 63 -15.67 -1.06 -38.19
C LYS A 63 -14.46 -1.94 -38.52
N THR A 64 -13.31 -1.63 -37.94
CA THR A 64 -12.06 -2.38 -38.13
C THR A 64 -12.16 -3.77 -37.50
N LEU A 65 -12.69 -3.88 -36.27
CA LEU A 65 -12.87 -5.18 -35.61
C LEU A 65 -13.85 -6.10 -36.33
N ILE A 66 -14.94 -5.55 -36.87
CA ILE A 66 -15.90 -6.34 -37.64
C ILE A 66 -15.22 -6.93 -38.89
N ARG A 67 -14.38 -6.13 -39.58
CA ARG A 67 -13.60 -6.61 -40.73
C ARG A 67 -12.57 -7.67 -40.34
N LEU A 68 -11.85 -7.46 -39.23
CA LEU A 68 -10.84 -8.41 -38.76
C LEU A 68 -11.44 -9.74 -38.29
N HIS A 69 -12.68 -9.75 -37.79
CA HIS A 69 -13.40 -10.97 -37.39
C HIS A 69 -14.05 -11.71 -38.57
N GLU A 70 -14.24 -11.06 -39.71
CA GLU A 70 -14.92 -11.62 -40.88
C GLU A 70 -14.37 -12.98 -41.34
N PRO A 71 -13.03 -13.22 -41.36
CA PRO A 71 -12.46 -14.51 -41.73
C PRO A 71 -12.73 -15.63 -40.72
N TYR A 72 -12.99 -15.29 -39.45
CA TYR A 72 -13.09 -16.25 -38.35
C TYR A 72 -14.54 -16.52 -37.94
N ALA A 73 -15.31 -15.47 -37.68
CA ALA A 73 -16.71 -15.56 -37.30
C ALA A 73 -17.41 -14.19 -37.39
N LYS A 74 -18.65 -14.16 -37.89
CA LYS A 74 -19.42 -12.91 -37.99
C LYS A 74 -19.64 -12.28 -36.60
N VAL A 75 -19.17 -11.04 -36.45
CA VAL A 75 -19.44 -10.18 -35.28
C VAL A 75 -20.46 -9.11 -35.68
N THR A 76 -21.56 -9.03 -34.93
CA THR A 76 -22.59 -8.02 -35.18
C THR A 76 -22.25 -6.69 -34.53
N LYS A 77 -22.70 -5.58 -35.15
CA LYS A 77 -22.63 -4.24 -34.56
C LYS A 77 -23.28 -4.17 -33.18
N TRP A 78 -24.32 -4.98 -32.94
CA TRP A 78 -24.99 -5.06 -31.64
C TRP A 78 -24.10 -5.71 -30.56
N GLN A 79 -23.39 -6.79 -30.88
CA GLN A 79 -22.41 -7.39 -29.95
C GLN A 79 -21.31 -6.38 -29.57
N MET A 80 -20.81 -5.62 -30.55
CA MET A 80 -19.82 -4.55 -30.32
C MET A 80 -20.39 -3.42 -29.46
N LYS A 81 -21.58 -2.91 -29.78
CA LYS A 81 -22.25 -1.87 -28.99
C LYS A 81 -22.49 -2.32 -27.55
N ARG A 82 -22.86 -3.59 -27.34
CA ARG A 82 -23.12 -4.17 -26.02
C ARG A 82 -21.86 -4.31 -25.16
N VAL A 83 -20.72 -4.64 -25.79
CA VAL A 83 -19.41 -4.73 -25.12
C VAL A 83 -18.87 -3.34 -24.78
N LEU A 84 -19.02 -2.37 -25.70
CA LEU A 84 -18.50 -1.01 -25.54
C LEU A 84 -19.31 -0.16 -24.53
N MET A 85 -20.65 -0.26 -24.53
CA MET A 85 -21.50 0.52 -23.61
C MET A 85 -21.30 0.17 -22.13
N GLN A 86 -20.98 -1.08 -21.79
CA GLN A 86 -20.82 -1.50 -20.39
C GLN A 86 -19.44 -1.21 -19.81
N ASN A 87 -18.38 -1.17 -20.64
CA ASN A 87 -17.06 -0.72 -20.20
C ASN A 87 -17.05 0.79 -19.88
N TYR A 88 -17.87 1.59 -20.57
CA TYR A 88 -18.09 3.01 -20.24
C TYR A 88 -18.70 3.17 -18.84
N THR A 89 -19.66 2.31 -18.46
CA THR A 89 -20.31 2.35 -17.13
C THR A 89 -19.35 1.96 -16.00
N VAL A 90 -18.42 1.03 -16.24
CA VAL A 90 -17.37 0.66 -15.28
C VAL A 90 -16.34 1.79 -15.11
N GLN A 91 -15.98 2.49 -16.19
CA GLN A 91 -15.09 3.66 -16.13
C GLN A 91 -15.76 4.88 -15.46
N GLU A 92 -17.07 5.11 -15.69
CA GLU A 92 -17.84 6.16 -15.01
C GLU A 92 -18.05 5.86 -13.52
N GLN A 93 -18.26 4.60 -13.13
CA GLN A 93 -18.28 4.22 -11.71
C GLN A 93 -16.93 4.45 -11.05
N TYR A 94 -15.82 4.19 -11.75
CA TYR A 94 -14.46 4.52 -11.27
C TYR A 94 -14.24 6.03 -11.10
N LYS A 95 -14.78 6.87 -12.00
CA LYS A 95 -14.70 8.34 -11.90
C LYS A 95 -15.64 8.91 -10.84
N ARG A 96 -16.86 8.38 -10.68
CA ARG A 96 -17.81 8.82 -9.64
C ARG A 96 -17.43 8.39 -8.22
N LEU A 97 -16.73 7.26 -8.05
CA LEU A 97 -16.19 6.87 -6.73
C LEU A 97 -15.09 7.82 -6.24
N LYS A 98 -14.31 8.44 -7.14
CA LYS A 98 -13.27 9.42 -6.75
C LYS A 98 -13.84 10.74 -6.23
N SER A 99 -15.10 11.08 -6.55
CA SER A 99 -15.67 12.40 -6.22
C SER A 99 -16.53 12.41 -4.96
N HIS A 100 -16.85 11.25 -4.36
CA HIS A 100 -17.77 11.16 -3.21
C HIS A 100 -17.12 10.71 -1.90
N THR A 101 -15.81 10.49 -1.87
CA THR A 101 -15.10 10.11 -0.64
C THR A 101 -14.27 11.29 -0.15
N GLY A 102 -14.81 12.03 0.82
CA GLY A 102 -14.01 12.91 1.67
C GLY A 102 -12.88 12.11 2.34
N SER A 103 -11.77 12.79 2.65
CA SER A 103 -10.45 12.24 2.96
C SER A 103 -10.32 11.35 4.22
N HIS A 104 -11.41 10.81 4.76
CA HIS A 104 -11.44 10.12 6.06
C HIS A 104 -12.01 8.70 6.02
N PHE A 105 -12.35 8.17 4.85
CA PHE A 105 -12.81 6.79 4.73
C PHE A 105 -11.79 5.96 3.95
N TYR A 106 -11.08 5.10 4.66
CA TYR A 106 -10.44 3.93 4.06
C TYR A 106 -11.50 3.20 3.21
N GLN A 107 -11.14 2.97 1.96
CA GLN A 107 -12.01 2.45 0.91
C GLN A 107 -12.30 0.96 1.18
N ASP A 108 -13.23 0.64 2.08
CA ASP A 108 -13.78 -0.72 2.22
C ASP A 108 -15.19 -0.66 2.82
N VAL A 109 -16.23 -0.87 2.00
CA VAL A 109 -17.64 -0.83 2.44
C VAL A 109 -17.98 -2.18 3.09
N THR A 110 -17.70 -2.32 4.38
CA THR A 110 -18.12 -3.49 5.17
C THR A 110 -19.58 -3.36 5.58
N TYR A 111 -20.50 -3.65 4.66
CA TYR A 111 -21.90 -3.86 5.04
C TYR A 111 -22.04 -5.14 5.87
N GLY A 112 -22.73 -5.04 7.01
CA GLY A 112 -23.10 -6.17 7.88
C GLY A 112 -23.00 -5.87 9.38
N VAL A 113 -23.79 -6.57 10.18
CA VAL A 113 -23.82 -6.54 11.65
C VAL A 113 -23.21 -7.84 12.18
N ARG A 114 -22.48 -7.80 13.30
CA ARG A 114 -21.93 -8.99 13.95
C ARG A 114 -22.39 -9.04 15.40
N GLU A 115 -22.88 -10.21 15.83
CA GLU A 115 -23.21 -10.46 17.24
C GLU A 115 -21.92 -10.65 18.04
N LEU A 116 -21.70 -9.79 19.03
CA LEU A 116 -20.70 -9.94 20.07
C LEU A 116 -21.33 -10.65 21.26
N LYS A 117 -20.64 -11.65 21.79
CA LYS A 117 -21.05 -12.35 23.01
C LYS A 117 -20.22 -11.84 24.17
N LEU A 118 -20.86 -11.21 25.15
CA LEU A 118 -20.23 -10.71 26.37
C LEU A 118 -19.84 -11.87 27.30
N GLU A 119 -18.94 -11.60 28.25
CA GLU A 119 -18.60 -12.54 29.35
C GLU A 119 -19.83 -12.87 30.23
N SER A 120 -20.83 -11.98 30.25
CA SER A 120 -22.15 -12.21 30.84
C SER A 120 -23.07 -13.13 30.01
N ALA A 121 -22.57 -13.70 28.90
CA ALA A 121 -23.29 -14.49 27.90
C ALA A 121 -24.35 -13.73 27.08
N GLU A 122 -24.51 -12.43 27.30
CA GLU A 122 -25.43 -11.55 26.58
C GLU A 122 -24.91 -11.23 25.15
N ARG A 123 -25.82 -11.01 24.20
CA ARG A 123 -25.49 -10.81 22.78
C ARG A 123 -25.81 -9.39 22.35
N ILE A 124 -24.81 -8.69 21.81
CA ILE A 124 -24.96 -7.31 21.32
C ILE A 124 -24.57 -7.23 19.86
N GLU A 125 -25.41 -6.59 19.06
CA GLU A 125 -25.18 -6.35 17.65
C GLU A 125 -24.26 -5.14 17.43
N MET A 126 -23.14 -5.35 16.73
CA MET A 126 -22.21 -4.27 16.39
C MET A 126 -21.98 -4.14 14.87
N PRO A 127 -22.16 -2.95 14.28
CA PRO A 127 -21.91 -2.71 12.86
C PRO A 127 -20.43 -2.91 12.49
N ASN A 128 -20.15 -3.60 11.38
CA ASN A 128 -18.78 -3.90 10.95
C ASN A 128 -17.96 -2.65 10.58
N ILE A 129 -18.61 -1.54 10.21
CA ILE A 129 -17.94 -0.27 9.87
C ILE A 129 -17.20 0.35 11.06
N VAL A 130 -17.67 0.08 12.27
CA VAL A 130 -17.13 0.63 13.52
C VAL A 130 -15.75 0.05 13.85
N ARG A 131 -15.40 -1.14 13.33
CA ARG A 131 -14.13 -1.84 13.65
C ARG A 131 -12.91 -1.40 12.83
N ILE A 132 -13.08 -0.55 11.82
CA ILE A 132 -12.01 -0.19 10.86
C ILE A 132 -11.15 0.99 11.35
N ILE A 133 -11.60 1.72 12.37
CA ILE A 133 -11.02 2.99 12.78
C ILE A 133 -10.22 2.81 14.09
N THR A 134 -9.29 3.71 14.39
CA THR A 134 -8.56 3.76 15.68
C THR A 134 -9.50 3.67 16.88
N ARG A 135 -9.07 3.03 17.98
CA ARG A 135 -9.92 2.66 19.13
C ARG A 135 -10.67 3.87 19.72
N SER A 136 -10.00 5.00 19.85
CA SER A 136 -10.60 6.27 20.31
C SER A 136 -11.72 6.76 19.39
N THR A 137 -11.49 6.74 18.08
CA THR A 137 -12.48 7.13 17.08
C THR A 137 -13.64 6.13 16.99
N MET A 138 -13.37 4.83 17.19
CA MET A 138 -14.39 3.78 17.30
C MET A 138 -15.33 4.05 18.47
N VAL A 139 -14.78 4.40 19.63
CA VAL A 139 -15.55 4.78 20.81
C VAL A 139 -16.38 6.03 20.57
N ALA A 140 -15.79 7.07 19.96
CA ALA A 140 -16.51 8.30 19.64
C ALA A 140 -17.68 8.06 18.68
N ILE A 141 -17.47 7.26 17.63
CA ILE A 141 -18.49 6.92 16.64
C ILE A 141 -19.59 6.05 17.27
N TYR A 142 -19.22 5.05 18.08
CA TYR A 142 -20.19 4.22 18.79
C TYR A 142 -21.07 5.06 19.72
N MET A 143 -20.47 5.94 20.51
CA MET A 143 -21.21 6.81 21.43
C MET A 143 -22.14 7.76 20.68
N LYS A 144 -21.67 8.33 19.57
CA LYS A 144 -22.49 9.19 18.71
C LYS A 144 -23.66 8.42 18.10
N TYR A 145 -23.42 7.22 17.59
CA TYR A 145 -24.46 6.34 17.04
C TYR A 145 -25.51 5.97 18.10
N CYS A 146 -25.09 5.58 19.31
CA CYS A 146 -26.01 5.27 20.40
C CYS A 146 -26.86 6.48 20.82
N ALA A 147 -26.30 7.70 20.75
CA ALA A 147 -27.03 8.92 21.02
C ALA A 147 -28.05 9.27 19.91
N GLU A 148 -27.67 9.07 18.64
CA GLU A 148 -28.53 9.33 17.47
C GLU A 148 -29.69 8.33 17.37
N GLU A 149 -29.46 7.06 17.68
CA GLU A 149 -30.48 5.98 17.63
C GLU A 149 -31.27 5.83 18.94
N GLY A 150 -30.99 6.64 19.96
CA GLY A 150 -31.70 6.58 21.25
C GLY A 150 -31.49 5.28 22.03
N PHE A 151 -30.31 4.65 21.90
CA PHE A 151 -30.02 3.34 22.47
C PHE A 151 -29.95 3.39 24.02
N THR A 152 -30.89 2.73 24.69
CA THR A 152 -30.99 2.68 26.16
C THR A 152 -30.05 1.61 26.72
N GLY A 153 -28.75 1.92 26.77
CA GLY A 153 -27.73 1.06 27.38
C GLY A 153 -26.45 0.92 26.54
N PRO A 154 -25.78 2.03 26.17
CA PRO A 154 -24.52 1.95 25.45
C PRO A 154 -23.46 1.25 26.32
N LEU A 155 -22.63 0.42 25.68
CA LEU A 155 -21.45 -0.15 26.31
C LEU A 155 -20.55 0.95 26.86
N SER A 156 -19.94 0.72 28.03
CA SER A 156 -18.99 1.66 28.61
C SER A 156 -17.78 1.86 27.68
N ARG A 157 -17.21 3.07 27.66
CA ARG A 157 -15.98 3.38 26.88
C ARG A 157 -14.88 2.35 27.16
N ARG A 158 -14.65 2.00 28.44
CA ARG A 158 -13.70 0.96 28.88
C ARG A 158 -13.98 -0.41 28.26
N THR A 159 -15.25 -0.80 28.20
CA THR A 159 -15.65 -2.07 27.58
C THR A 159 -15.28 -2.07 26.09
N ILE A 160 -15.61 -1.00 25.37
CA ILE A 160 -15.33 -0.87 23.94
C ILE A 160 -13.81 -0.83 23.66
N PHE A 161 -13.03 -0.14 24.51
CA PHE A 161 -11.56 -0.06 24.40
C PHE A 161 -10.86 -1.41 24.62
N ARG A 162 -11.41 -2.27 25.49
CA ARG A 162 -10.91 -3.63 25.76
C ARG A 162 -11.17 -4.61 24.62
N HIS A 163 -12.17 -4.35 23.77
CA HIS A 163 -12.44 -5.23 22.64
C HIS A 163 -11.45 -4.94 21.51
N GLU A 164 -10.73 -5.98 21.07
CA GLU A 164 -9.78 -5.85 19.97
C GLU A 164 -10.51 -5.45 18.68
N ALA A 165 -10.33 -4.19 18.28
CA ALA A 165 -10.57 -3.77 16.92
C ALA A 165 -9.78 -4.72 16.01
N SER A 166 -10.48 -5.40 15.09
CA SER A 166 -9.83 -6.13 14.02
C SER A 166 -9.37 -5.06 13.04
N GLN A 167 -8.33 -4.32 13.42
CA GLN A 167 -7.58 -3.58 12.43
C GLN A 167 -7.06 -4.64 11.48
N ARG A 168 -7.61 -4.66 10.26
CA ARG A 168 -7.00 -5.40 9.16
C ARG A 168 -5.66 -4.71 8.92
N LYS A 169 -4.63 -5.13 9.65
CA LYS A 169 -3.25 -4.78 9.34
C LYS A 169 -3.07 -5.19 7.89
N SER A 170 -2.64 -4.26 7.04
CA SER A 170 -2.21 -4.57 5.69
C SER A 170 -1.35 -5.83 5.76
N LEU A 171 -1.72 -6.87 5.00
CA LEU A 171 -0.92 -8.09 4.92
C LEU A 171 0.47 -7.63 4.47
N ARG A 172 1.47 -7.76 5.37
CA ARG A 172 2.84 -7.26 5.22
C ARG A 172 3.29 -7.41 3.75
N GLY A 173 3.50 -6.29 3.07
CA GLY A 173 3.85 -6.29 1.64
C GLY A 173 3.63 -4.95 0.93
N ILE A 174 2.72 -4.09 1.42
CA ILE A 174 2.64 -2.69 1.02
C ILE A 174 3.07 -1.86 2.24
N ASP A 175 4.19 -1.15 2.11
CA ASP A 175 4.71 -0.29 3.16
C ASP A 175 3.84 0.98 3.26
N ASN A 176 2.97 1.04 4.29
CA ASN A 176 2.12 2.19 4.57
C ASN A 176 2.79 3.18 5.54
N THR A 177 4.05 2.99 5.93
CA THR A 177 4.67 3.75 7.02
C THR A 177 4.63 5.26 6.79
N ALA A 178 4.84 5.74 5.56
CA ALA A 178 4.72 7.18 5.27
C ALA A 178 3.29 7.70 5.38
N ALA A 179 2.29 6.89 5.01
CA ALA A 179 0.89 7.25 5.16
C ALA A 179 0.47 7.24 6.63
N ASP A 180 0.90 6.23 7.38
CA ASP A 180 0.67 6.09 8.81
C ASP A 180 1.32 7.25 9.58
N GLY A 181 2.57 7.60 9.29
CA GLY A 181 3.22 8.79 9.86
C GLY A 181 2.50 10.09 9.52
N ALA A 182 1.99 10.25 8.29
CA ALA A 182 1.20 11.42 7.90
C ALA A 182 -0.15 11.50 8.63
N MET A 183 -0.79 10.36 8.91
CA MET A 183 -1.98 10.25 9.76
C MET A 183 -1.65 10.49 11.24
N GLY A 184 -0.45 10.10 11.68
CA GLY A 184 0.09 10.41 13.01
C GLY A 184 0.10 11.91 13.26
N PHE A 185 0.68 12.70 12.35
CA PHE A 185 0.62 14.17 12.42
C PHE A 185 -0.81 14.71 12.50
N GLN A 186 -1.75 14.20 11.69
CA GLN A 186 -3.16 14.63 11.72
C GLN A 186 -3.82 14.30 13.07
N THR A 187 -3.50 13.13 13.63
CA THR A 187 -4.01 12.72 14.94
C THR A 187 -3.48 13.63 16.04
N ILE A 188 -2.20 14.00 15.99
CA ILE A 188 -1.59 14.92 16.95
C ILE A 188 -2.19 16.33 16.81
N GLU A 189 -2.38 16.84 15.58
CA GLU A 189 -3.07 18.12 15.34
C GLU A 189 -4.51 18.09 15.89
N ARG A 190 -5.23 16.97 15.74
CA ARG A 190 -6.56 16.78 16.35
C ARG A 190 -6.50 16.87 17.88
N ILE A 191 -5.52 16.25 18.52
CA ILE A 191 -5.32 16.34 19.98
C ILE A 191 -5.11 17.80 20.40
N VAL A 192 -4.31 18.57 19.65
CA VAL A 192 -4.11 20.01 19.93
C VAL A 192 -5.42 20.79 19.81
N ASN A 193 -6.25 20.50 18.80
CA ASN A 193 -7.58 21.12 18.68
C ASN A 193 -8.52 20.74 19.84
N ASP A 194 -8.46 19.49 20.32
CA ASP A 194 -9.26 19.03 21.45
C ASP A 194 -8.84 19.72 22.76
N LEU A 195 -7.54 20.01 22.91
CA LEU A 195 -6.97 20.77 24.04
C LEU A 195 -7.37 22.25 23.98
N GLU A 196 -7.32 22.87 22.80
CA GLU A 196 -7.78 24.24 22.57
C GLU A 196 -9.27 24.40 22.91
N GLN A 197 -10.12 23.45 22.47
CA GLN A 197 -11.54 23.41 22.84
C GLN A 197 -11.77 23.18 24.34
N ALA A 198 -10.82 22.55 25.04
CA ALA A 198 -10.86 22.35 26.48
C ALA A 198 -10.39 23.59 27.28
N GLY A 199 -10.01 24.69 26.60
CA GLY A 199 -9.64 25.95 27.22
C GLY A 199 -8.13 26.18 27.35
N VAL A 200 -7.29 25.38 26.67
CA VAL A 200 -5.87 25.73 26.49
C VAL A 200 -5.75 27.00 25.65
N ASP A 201 -4.74 27.81 25.94
CA ASP A 201 -4.44 29.04 25.20
C ASP A 201 -4.35 28.80 23.68
N SER A 202 -5.06 29.63 22.92
CA SER A 202 -5.14 29.52 21.46
C SER A 202 -3.83 29.92 20.79
N ALA A 203 -3.05 30.84 21.39
CA ALA A 203 -1.73 31.18 20.85
C ALA A 203 -0.76 29.99 20.94
N TRP A 204 -0.74 29.27 22.07
CA TRP A 204 -0.01 28.00 22.19
C TRP A 204 -0.49 26.96 21.18
N ALA A 205 -1.80 26.82 20.96
CA ALA A 205 -2.35 25.84 20.04
C ALA A 205 -1.91 26.11 18.59
N GLU A 206 -1.96 27.37 18.14
CA GLU A 206 -1.52 27.76 16.79
C GLU A 206 0.00 27.59 16.61
N GLU A 207 0.82 28.00 17.58
CA GLU A 207 2.28 27.78 17.54
C GLU A 207 2.61 26.28 17.45
N THR A 208 1.92 25.45 18.24
CA THR A 208 2.11 23.99 18.25
C THR A 208 1.75 23.37 16.90
N LYS A 209 0.61 23.77 16.30
CA LYS A 209 0.20 23.31 14.97
C LYS A 209 1.21 23.72 13.90
N GLU A 210 1.77 24.94 13.97
CA GLU A 210 2.80 25.39 13.04
C GLU A 210 4.08 24.56 13.16
N ARG A 211 4.53 24.26 14.38
CA ARG A 211 5.69 23.40 14.63
C ARG A 211 5.48 21.97 14.11
N LEU A 212 4.29 21.39 14.32
CA LEU A 212 3.94 20.07 13.76
C LEU A 212 3.97 20.08 12.22
N LYS A 213 3.42 21.11 11.58
CA LYS A 213 3.46 21.29 10.13
C LYS A 213 4.91 21.41 9.63
N ASN A 214 5.75 22.18 10.32
CA ASN A 214 7.16 22.33 10.00
C ASN A 214 7.92 21.00 10.16
N GLY A 215 7.65 20.24 11.23
CA GLY A 215 8.19 18.89 11.43
C GLY A 215 7.81 17.92 10.31
N LYS A 216 6.55 17.94 9.87
CA LYS A 216 6.08 17.12 8.74
C LYS A 216 6.77 17.49 7.41
N ILE A 217 6.93 18.78 7.15
CA ILE A 217 7.65 19.27 5.95
C ILE A 217 9.14 18.88 6.04
N TYR A 218 9.74 19.02 7.22
CA TYR A 218 11.12 18.64 7.48
C TYR A 218 11.36 17.17 7.15
N LEU A 219 10.56 16.25 7.70
CA LEU A 219 10.68 14.81 7.43
C LEU A 219 10.55 14.50 5.93
N ARG A 220 9.64 15.17 5.22
CA ARG A 220 9.41 14.92 3.79
C ARG A 220 10.54 15.44 2.89
N VAL A 221 11.16 16.57 3.24
CA VAL A 221 12.00 17.33 2.30
C VAL A 221 13.46 17.40 2.75
N LYS A 222 13.72 17.81 3.99
CA LYS A 222 15.07 18.13 4.48
C LYS A 222 15.74 16.92 5.12
N TYR A 223 14.99 16.14 5.91
CA TYR A 223 15.52 14.98 6.61
C TYR A 223 16.22 13.97 5.68
N PRO A 224 15.68 13.58 4.50
CA PRO A 224 16.39 12.69 3.58
C PRO A 224 17.74 13.25 3.12
N VAL A 225 17.82 14.57 2.89
CA VAL A 225 19.05 15.25 2.48
C VAL A 225 20.06 15.24 3.62
N HIS A 226 19.63 15.50 4.85
CA HIS A 226 20.49 15.43 6.03
C HIS A 226 21.04 14.01 6.26
N CYS A 227 20.19 12.99 6.08
CA CYS A 227 20.59 11.58 6.17
C CYS A 227 21.56 11.14 5.06
N SER A 228 21.55 11.83 3.92
CA SER A 228 22.44 11.51 2.80
C SER A 228 23.89 11.98 3.02
N ILE A 229 24.14 12.78 4.06
CA ILE A 229 25.46 13.28 4.41
C ILE A 229 26.29 12.14 5.00
N GLU A 230 27.41 11.83 4.34
CA GLU A 230 28.36 10.87 4.85
C GLU A 230 28.99 11.35 6.15
N SER A 231 29.06 10.47 7.15
CA SER A 231 29.63 10.76 8.46
C SER A 231 29.01 11.98 9.18
N SER A 232 27.68 12.09 9.14
CA SER A 232 26.97 13.14 9.88
C SER A 232 27.33 13.14 11.36
N LEU A 233 27.71 14.29 11.89
CA LEU A 233 27.97 14.50 13.32
C LEU A 233 26.69 14.48 14.18
N CYS A 234 25.52 14.33 13.56
CA CYS A 234 24.25 14.18 14.25
C CYS A 234 23.81 12.71 14.28
N LYS A 235 23.52 12.19 15.48
CA LYS A 235 23.05 10.81 15.67
C LYS A 235 21.75 10.49 14.90
N ASP A 236 20.85 11.47 14.80
CA ASP A 236 19.54 11.29 14.17
C ASP A 236 19.65 11.26 12.62
N HIS A 237 20.79 11.70 12.06
CA HIS A 237 21.03 11.72 10.62
C HIS A 237 22.00 10.63 10.16
N CYS A 238 22.89 10.18 11.05
CA CYS A 238 23.92 9.22 10.69
C CYS A 238 23.31 7.85 10.38
N VAL A 239 23.26 7.49 9.09
CA VAL A 239 22.76 6.21 8.61
C VAL A 239 23.48 5.02 9.25
N ASN A 240 24.81 5.09 9.39
CA ASN A 240 25.57 4.02 10.01
C ASN A 240 25.18 3.84 11.48
N PHE A 241 24.99 4.94 12.21
CA PHE A 241 24.59 4.88 13.62
C PHE A 241 23.14 4.39 13.77
N GLY A 242 22.20 5.00 13.05
CA GLY A 242 20.77 4.72 13.19
C GLY A 242 20.32 3.36 12.65
N LEU A 243 21.08 2.75 11.73
CA LEU A 243 20.77 1.42 11.18
C LEU A 243 21.67 0.29 11.69
N SER A 244 22.68 0.58 12.53
CA SER A 244 23.53 -0.46 13.11
C SER A 244 22.74 -1.25 14.16
N ASP A 245 22.67 -2.56 14.00
CA ASP A 245 21.96 -3.44 14.95
C ASP A 245 22.73 -3.57 16.27
N ALA A 246 22.07 -3.51 17.43
CA ALA A 246 22.77 -3.60 18.71
C ALA A 246 23.21 -5.04 19.08
N ASN A 247 22.53 -6.04 18.53
CA ASN A 247 22.67 -7.45 18.92
C ASN A 247 23.35 -8.28 17.84
N GLU A 248 23.08 -7.99 16.56
CA GLU A 248 23.57 -8.77 15.44
C GLU A 248 24.86 -8.21 14.84
N LYS A 249 25.99 -8.86 15.12
CA LYS A 249 27.32 -8.44 14.65
C LYS A 249 27.43 -8.30 13.13
N CYS A 250 26.69 -9.11 12.37
CA CYS A 250 26.69 -9.05 10.90
C CYS A 250 25.96 -7.82 10.34
N PHE A 251 25.12 -7.18 11.15
CA PHE A 251 24.39 -5.95 10.80
C PHE A 251 24.91 -4.74 11.60
N GLN A 252 26.04 -4.88 12.28
CA GLN A 252 26.72 -3.80 12.97
C GLN A 252 27.64 -3.03 12.04
N LYS A 253 27.58 -1.70 12.13
CA LYS A 253 28.50 -0.81 11.42
C LYS A 253 28.98 0.31 12.33
N PRO A 254 30.21 0.24 12.86
CA PRO A 254 30.72 1.27 13.75
C PRO A 254 30.92 2.59 13.00
N CYS A 255 30.73 3.70 13.72
CA CYS A 255 31.02 5.04 13.21
C CYS A 255 32.47 5.42 13.53
N GLY A 256 33.21 5.94 12.54
CA GLY A 256 34.56 6.49 12.72
C GLY A 256 34.59 7.94 13.20
N HIS A 257 33.46 8.50 13.60
CA HIS A 257 33.29 9.90 14.02
C HIS A 257 32.43 9.96 15.29
N LYS A 258 32.44 11.12 15.96
CA LYS A 258 31.64 11.38 17.16
C LYS A 258 30.34 12.10 16.81
N HIS A 259 29.26 11.79 17.52
CA HIS A 259 27.95 12.39 17.32
C HIS A 259 27.67 13.52 18.33
N GLU A 260 28.38 14.63 18.18
CA GLU A 260 28.32 15.76 19.14
C GLU A 260 27.24 16.80 18.77
N MET A 261 26.76 16.79 17.52
CA MET A 261 25.78 17.76 17.03
C MET A 261 24.35 17.28 17.23
N LYS A 262 23.47 18.20 17.63
CA LYS A 262 22.01 18.00 17.64
C LYS A 262 21.37 18.81 16.52
N CYS A 263 20.49 18.18 15.75
CA CYS A 263 19.74 18.86 14.72
C CYS A 263 18.56 19.62 15.35
N LYS A 264 18.46 20.92 15.06
CA LYS A 264 17.39 21.78 15.60
C LYS A 264 16.01 21.23 15.25
N GLU A 265 15.78 20.84 14.01
CA GLU A 265 14.48 20.33 13.56
C GLU A 265 14.13 18.94 14.13
N CYS A 266 15.12 18.04 14.28
CA CYS A 266 14.90 16.76 14.96
C CYS A 266 14.55 16.95 16.44
N GLU A 267 15.25 17.85 17.13
CA GLU A 267 14.98 18.13 18.53
C GLU A 267 13.66 18.89 18.71
N ASP A 268 13.31 19.82 17.82
CA ASP A 268 12.04 20.54 17.86
C ASP A 268 10.84 19.61 17.71
N LEU A 269 10.92 18.62 16.82
CA LEU A 269 9.88 17.60 16.67
C LEU A 269 9.70 16.77 17.95
N LYS A 270 10.80 16.37 18.60
CA LYS A 270 10.73 15.65 19.89
C LYS A 270 10.16 16.54 20.99
N MET A 271 10.54 17.80 20.99
CA MET A 271 10.15 18.79 22.00
C MET A 271 8.65 19.11 21.91
N VAL A 272 8.11 19.36 20.71
CA VAL A 272 6.69 19.67 20.52
C VAL A 272 5.80 18.49 20.96
N LEU A 273 6.19 17.25 20.65
CA LEU A 273 5.45 16.07 21.12
C LEU A 273 5.45 15.97 22.65
N LYS A 274 6.59 16.30 23.29
CA LYS A 274 6.70 16.29 24.75
C LYS A 274 5.89 17.40 25.41
N GLU A 275 5.86 18.59 24.79
CA GLU A 275 5.04 19.71 25.26
C GLU A 275 3.55 19.38 25.21
N ILE A 276 3.08 18.74 24.12
CA ILE A 276 1.70 18.27 24.01
C ILE A 276 1.40 17.23 25.11
N GLU A 277 2.31 16.28 25.35
CA GLU A 277 2.15 15.30 26.43
C GLU A 277 2.01 15.99 27.80
N ASN A 278 2.88 16.96 28.09
CA ASN A 278 2.82 17.73 29.34
C ASN A 278 1.53 18.54 29.45
N MET A 279 1.02 19.09 28.34
CA MET A 279 -0.25 19.81 28.31
C MET A 279 -1.44 18.90 28.59
N ILE A 280 -1.43 17.67 28.06
CA ILE A 280 -2.46 16.66 28.39
C ILE A 280 -2.40 16.29 29.88
N LEU A 281 -1.21 16.22 30.47
CA LEU A 281 -1.03 15.90 31.88
C LEU A 281 -1.44 17.04 32.82
N SER A 282 -1.22 18.30 32.43
CA SER A 282 -1.57 19.48 33.23
C SER A 282 -3.06 19.81 33.20
N GLN A 283 -3.74 19.44 32.12
CA GLN A 283 -5.19 19.49 32.02
C GLN A 283 -5.79 18.33 32.83
N CYS A 284 -6.44 18.63 33.96
CA CYS A 284 -7.58 17.92 34.58
C CYS A 284 -7.46 17.65 36.11
N SER A 285 -8.51 18.04 36.84
CA SER A 285 -8.86 17.56 38.19
C SER A 285 -10.29 17.00 38.16
N GLY A 286 -10.46 15.67 38.25
CA GLY A 286 -11.77 14.97 38.29
C GLY A 286 -11.81 13.63 37.53
N ASP A 287 -12.69 12.70 37.93
CA ASP A 287 -12.73 11.31 37.41
C ASP A 287 -13.10 11.20 35.92
N HIS A 288 -14.07 11.98 35.44
CA HIS A 288 -14.47 11.99 34.01
C HIS A 288 -13.39 12.60 33.11
N ALA A 289 -12.56 13.46 33.71
CA ALA A 289 -11.45 14.14 33.07
C ALA A 289 -10.21 13.22 32.97
N GLN A 290 -10.09 12.24 33.87
CA GLN A 290 -9.04 11.22 33.84
C GLN A 290 -9.19 10.24 32.65
N GLU A 291 -10.40 9.76 32.35
CA GLU A 291 -10.60 8.83 31.22
C GLU A 291 -10.28 9.50 29.88
N LYS A 292 -10.73 10.75 29.69
CA LYS A 292 -10.38 11.54 28.49
C LYS A 292 -8.88 11.77 28.38
N ARG A 293 -8.19 12.01 29.50
CA ARG A 293 -6.73 12.17 29.54
C ARG A 293 -6.02 10.89 29.11
N GLU A 294 -6.44 9.73 29.60
CA GLU A 294 -5.87 8.43 29.23
C GLU A 294 -6.04 8.14 27.73
N ASP A 295 -7.20 8.45 27.16
CA ASP A 295 -7.47 8.32 25.72
C ASP A 295 -6.54 9.21 24.89
N LEU A 296 -6.36 10.48 25.27
CA LEU A 296 -5.48 11.42 24.57
C LEU A 296 -4.01 10.99 24.65
N LEU A 297 -3.55 10.49 25.79
CA LEU A 297 -2.18 9.97 25.94
C LEU A 297 -1.96 8.70 25.11
N TYR A 298 -2.96 7.83 25.02
CA TYR A 298 -2.91 6.63 24.18
C TYR A 298 -2.78 7.00 22.70
N ASP A 299 -3.63 7.92 22.23
CA ASP A 299 -3.59 8.40 20.84
C ASP A 299 -2.28 9.14 20.54
N LEU A 300 -1.80 10.00 21.44
CA LEU A 300 -0.54 10.71 21.28
C LEU A 300 0.63 9.74 21.16
N ARG A 301 0.68 8.70 22.00
CA ARG A 301 1.74 7.70 21.98
C ARG A 301 1.80 6.99 20.64
N HIS A 302 0.68 6.43 20.18
CA HIS A 302 0.66 5.70 18.92
C HIS A 302 0.92 6.61 17.71
N ALA A 303 0.35 7.80 17.69
CA ALA A 303 0.61 8.76 16.63
C ALA A 303 2.08 9.20 16.59
N SER A 304 2.72 9.36 17.76
CA SER A 304 4.16 9.66 17.86
C SER A 304 5.01 8.49 17.36
N GLU A 305 4.64 7.24 17.71
CA GLU A 305 5.29 6.04 17.19
C GLU A 305 5.23 6.00 15.66
N ASP A 306 4.07 6.24 15.06
CA ASP A 306 3.92 6.26 13.59
C ASP A 306 4.80 7.33 12.93
N VAL A 307 4.93 8.50 13.55
CA VAL A 307 5.85 9.57 13.08
C VAL A 307 7.31 9.12 13.15
N PHE A 308 7.74 8.50 14.26
CA PHE A 308 9.11 7.99 14.39
C PHE A 308 9.38 6.76 13.51
N TRP A 309 8.38 5.94 13.21
CA TRP A 309 8.50 4.87 12.23
C TRP A 309 8.70 5.44 10.82
N TRP A 310 8.01 6.53 10.48
CA TRP A 310 8.23 7.23 9.22
C TRP A 310 9.63 7.84 9.12
N ASP A 311 10.11 8.49 10.18
CA ASP A 311 11.48 8.98 10.32
C ASP A 311 12.51 7.86 10.06
N ALA A 312 12.40 6.74 10.78
CA ALA A 312 13.26 5.57 10.60
C ALA A 312 13.13 4.95 9.20
N HIS A 313 11.94 4.96 8.60
CA HIS A 313 11.72 4.50 7.23
C HIS A 313 12.49 5.36 6.23
N ILE A 314 12.46 6.69 6.37
CA ILE A 314 13.22 7.59 5.50
C ILE A 314 14.73 7.30 5.59
N LEU A 315 15.27 7.11 6.80
CA LEU A 315 16.68 6.75 7.00
C LEU A 315 17.04 5.44 6.26
N ARG A 316 16.17 4.42 6.35
CA ARG A 316 16.34 3.16 5.61
C ARG A 316 16.29 3.36 4.10
N SER A 317 15.34 4.16 3.60
CA SER A 317 15.21 4.45 2.17
C SER A 317 16.46 5.13 1.62
N VAL A 318 17.00 6.12 2.33
CA VAL A 318 18.26 6.80 1.93
C VAL A 318 19.41 5.79 1.82
N ASN A 319 19.55 4.89 2.79
CA ASN A 319 20.59 3.85 2.74
C ASN A 319 20.39 2.87 1.56
N GLN A 320 19.15 2.45 1.31
CA GLN A 320 18.82 1.56 0.21
C GLN A 320 19.08 2.21 -1.15
N ASP A 321 18.74 3.48 -1.30
CA ASP A 321 18.94 4.21 -2.56
C ASP A 321 20.43 4.47 -2.81
N LYS A 322 21.21 4.81 -1.77
CA LYS A 322 22.68 4.87 -1.85
C LYS A 322 23.27 3.53 -2.29
N ALA A 323 22.83 2.41 -1.71
CA ALA A 323 23.30 1.08 -2.08
C ALA A 323 22.96 0.72 -3.54
N LYS A 324 21.76 1.09 -4.02
CA LYS A 324 21.37 0.92 -5.43
C LYS A 324 22.24 1.77 -6.35
N GLU A 325 22.47 3.03 -6.02
CA GLU A 325 23.35 3.92 -6.80
C GLU A 325 24.78 3.37 -6.89
N ASP A 326 25.33 2.91 -5.76
CA ASP A 326 26.67 2.34 -5.72
C ASP A 326 26.77 1.05 -6.55
N MET A 327 25.73 0.23 -6.55
CA MET A 327 25.65 -0.96 -7.41
C MET A 327 25.57 -0.60 -8.89
N ILE A 328 24.77 0.41 -9.25
CA ILE A 328 24.66 0.90 -10.62
C ILE A 328 26.00 1.48 -11.11
N LYS A 329 26.73 2.21 -10.25
CA LYS A 329 28.05 2.76 -10.58
C LYS A 329 29.10 1.68 -10.84
N ARG A 330 29.01 0.55 -10.13
CA ARG A 330 29.92 -0.60 -10.25
C ARG A 330 29.55 -1.54 -11.40
N LEU A 331 28.41 -1.33 -12.06
CA LEU A 331 27.95 -2.18 -13.14
C LEU A 331 28.89 -2.12 -14.35
N ASP A 332 29.30 -3.29 -14.81
CA ASP A 332 30.11 -3.49 -16.02
C ASP A 332 29.31 -4.27 -17.09
N GLU A 333 29.96 -4.62 -18.21
CA GLU A 333 29.30 -5.33 -19.32
C GLU A 333 29.06 -6.82 -19.02
N ASN A 334 29.67 -7.35 -17.96
CA ASN A 334 29.57 -8.75 -17.55
C ASN A 334 28.65 -8.98 -16.35
N THR A 335 28.16 -7.90 -15.74
CA THR A 335 27.32 -7.92 -14.55
C THR A 335 25.95 -7.30 -14.83
N VAL A 336 24.95 -7.79 -14.10
CA VAL A 336 23.57 -7.30 -14.20
C VAL A 336 23.03 -7.06 -12.80
N LEU A 337 22.28 -5.98 -12.64
CA LEU A 337 21.52 -5.69 -11.42
C LEU A 337 20.08 -6.11 -11.65
N ILE A 338 19.57 -7.02 -10.83
CA ILE A 338 18.18 -7.47 -10.88
C ILE A 338 17.44 -6.88 -9.69
N VAL A 339 16.44 -6.06 -9.97
CA VAL A 339 15.51 -5.53 -8.96
C VAL A 339 14.18 -6.24 -9.13
N MET A 340 13.79 -7.02 -8.13
CA MET A 340 12.52 -7.74 -8.10
C MET A 340 11.55 -7.03 -7.18
N ASP A 341 10.34 -6.78 -7.68
CA ASP A 341 9.25 -6.26 -6.87
C ASP A 341 7.96 -7.04 -7.14
N TRP A 342 7.06 -7.01 -6.16
CA TRP A 342 5.72 -7.54 -6.33
C TRP A 342 4.88 -6.52 -7.08
N ALA A 343 4.32 -6.92 -8.21
CA ALA A 343 3.35 -6.09 -8.90
C ALA A 343 2.02 -6.10 -8.14
N MET A 344 1.21 -5.07 -8.38
CA MET A 344 -0.19 -5.12 -7.98
C MET A 344 -0.84 -6.40 -8.50
N LYS A 345 -1.46 -7.09 -7.56
CA LYS A 345 -2.27 -8.28 -7.74
C LYS A 345 -3.21 -8.13 -8.95
N PHE A 346 -2.98 -8.91 -10.00
CA PHE A 346 -3.84 -8.90 -11.19
C PHE A 346 -5.22 -9.46 -10.82
N LEU A 347 -6.26 -8.66 -11.03
CA LEU A 347 -7.64 -9.05 -10.85
C LEU A 347 -8.22 -9.41 -12.22
N PRO A 348 -8.45 -10.71 -12.53
CA PRO A 348 -9.09 -11.09 -13.77
C PRO A 348 -10.46 -10.42 -13.87
N THR A 349 -10.68 -9.64 -14.92
CA THR A 349 -11.96 -9.04 -15.26
C THR A 349 -12.79 -10.05 -16.02
N ARG A 350 -13.98 -10.41 -15.52
CA ARG A 350 -14.96 -11.18 -16.28
C ARG A 350 -16.01 -10.25 -16.85
N TYR A 351 -16.44 -10.53 -18.09
CA TYR A 351 -17.56 -9.86 -18.78
C TYR A 351 -18.84 -9.65 -17.94
N ARG A 352 -19.13 -10.55 -16.99
CA ARG A 352 -20.22 -10.41 -16.00
C ARG A 352 -19.85 -11.10 -14.71
N GLU A 353 -19.92 -10.37 -13.60
CA GLU A 353 -19.67 -10.86 -12.25
C GLU A 353 -20.84 -10.48 -11.36
N LYS A 354 -21.28 -11.42 -10.54
CA LYS A 354 -22.25 -11.09 -9.47
C LYS A 354 -21.52 -10.28 -8.40
N GLN A 355 -22.22 -9.38 -7.70
CA GLN A 355 -21.64 -8.52 -6.67
C GLN A 355 -20.87 -9.31 -5.60
N PHE A 356 -21.36 -10.48 -5.19
CA PHE A 356 -20.64 -11.35 -4.24
C PHE A 356 -19.39 -12.03 -4.83
N GLN A 357 -19.29 -12.18 -6.16
CA GLN A 357 -18.11 -12.74 -6.85
C GLN A 357 -17.02 -11.70 -7.07
N TRP A 358 -17.38 -10.42 -6.95
CA TRP A 358 -16.46 -9.29 -6.97
C TRP A 358 -15.76 -9.11 -5.62
N PHE A 359 -16.51 -9.28 -4.52
CA PHE A 359 -15.98 -9.17 -3.16
C PHE A 359 -15.14 -10.40 -2.77
N GLY A 360 -13.90 -10.18 -2.29
CA GLY A 360 -13.01 -11.26 -1.83
C GLY A 360 -12.27 -12.05 -2.92
N LYS A 361 -12.15 -11.51 -4.14
CA LYS A 361 -11.41 -12.15 -5.22
C LYS A 361 -9.95 -12.43 -4.84
N ARG A 362 -9.55 -13.69 -4.99
CA ARG A 362 -8.13 -14.07 -5.02
C ARG A 362 -7.54 -13.63 -6.36
N SER A 363 -6.82 -12.53 -6.33
CA SER A 363 -5.99 -12.04 -7.42
C SER A 363 -4.79 -12.94 -7.70
N LEU A 364 -4.28 -12.91 -8.93
CA LEU A 364 -3.02 -13.53 -9.27
C LEU A 364 -1.87 -12.62 -8.82
N SER A 365 -0.93 -13.17 -8.05
CA SER A 365 0.31 -12.46 -7.73
C SER A 365 1.19 -12.42 -8.97
N TRP A 366 1.64 -11.24 -9.32
CA TRP A 366 2.61 -11.01 -10.40
C TRP A 366 3.87 -10.45 -9.76
N HIS A 367 5.00 -10.79 -10.34
CA HIS A 367 6.27 -10.15 -10.04
C HIS A 367 6.76 -9.39 -11.24
N ILE A 368 7.39 -8.26 -10.99
CA ILE A 368 8.14 -7.52 -11.98
C ILE A 368 9.61 -7.65 -11.61
N SER A 369 10.39 -8.19 -12.53
CA SER A 369 11.85 -8.22 -12.44
C SER A 369 12.41 -7.21 -13.43
N SER A 370 13.03 -6.15 -12.91
CA SER A 370 13.75 -5.16 -13.71
C SER A 370 15.22 -5.56 -13.75
N VAL A 371 15.71 -5.90 -14.94
CA VAL A 371 17.11 -6.25 -15.17
C VAL A 371 17.80 -5.04 -15.78
N ILE A 372 18.78 -4.51 -15.06
CA ILE A 372 19.60 -3.38 -15.47
C ILE A 372 20.96 -3.92 -15.88
N SER A 373 21.36 -3.67 -17.12
CA SER A 373 22.65 -4.05 -17.68
C SER A 373 23.35 -2.86 -18.30
N LYS A 374 24.68 -2.95 -18.47
CA LYS A 374 25.46 -1.95 -19.21
C LYS A 374 25.86 -2.55 -20.55
N VAL A 375 25.52 -1.87 -21.65
CA VAL A 375 25.82 -2.29 -23.02
C VAL A 375 26.35 -1.09 -23.77
N ASP A 376 27.56 -1.19 -24.33
CA ASP A 376 28.26 -0.11 -25.03
C ASP A 376 28.40 1.16 -24.15
N GLY A 377 28.72 0.97 -22.88
CA GLY A 377 28.81 2.05 -21.90
C GLY A 377 27.47 2.69 -21.48
N LYS A 378 26.33 2.26 -22.04
CA LYS A 378 24.99 2.78 -21.72
C LYS A 378 24.21 1.81 -20.85
N LEU A 379 23.50 2.33 -19.85
CA LEU A 379 22.56 1.54 -19.05
C LEU A 379 21.34 1.19 -19.91
N ARG A 380 20.95 -0.09 -19.90
CA ARG A 380 19.73 -0.61 -20.50
C ARG A 380 18.92 -1.32 -19.43
N THR A 381 17.62 -1.06 -19.41
CA THR A 381 16.68 -1.71 -18.49
C THR A 381 15.71 -2.57 -19.27
N HIS A 382 15.60 -3.84 -18.88
CA HIS A 382 14.62 -4.79 -19.42
C HIS A 382 13.69 -5.24 -18.30
N ASN A 383 12.39 -5.10 -18.50
CA ASN A 383 11.39 -5.45 -17.51
C ASN A 383 10.70 -6.75 -17.89
N TYR A 384 10.67 -7.69 -16.96
CA TYR A 384 9.97 -8.97 -17.12
C TYR A 384 8.79 -9.01 -16.16
N SER A 385 7.60 -9.28 -16.68
CA SER A 385 6.40 -9.51 -15.88
C SER A 385 6.13 -11.00 -15.82
N MET A 386 6.22 -11.58 -14.63
CA MET A 386 6.05 -13.01 -14.42
C MET A 386 4.86 -13.29 -13.53
N ARG A 387 4.05 -14.27 -13.93
CA ARG A 387 2.97 -14.79 -13.09
C ARG A 387 3.59 -15.71 -12.03
N TRP A 388 3.35 -15.44 -10.76
CA TRP A 388 3.64 -16.41 -9.72
C TRP A 388 2.69 -17.59 -9.86
N GLN A 389 3.21 -18.74 -10.27
CA GLN A 389 2.48 -20.01 -10.20
C GLN A 389 2.84 -20.69 -8.89
N ASP A 390 1.81 -20.89 -8.05
CA ASP A 390 1.90 -21.59 -6.77
C ASP A 390 2.35 -23.04 -7.01
N ARG A 391 3.64 -23.37 -6.84
CA ARG A 391 4.10 -24.78 -6.78
C ARG A 391 3.64 -25.40 -5.46
N ARG A 392 2.36 -25.78 -5.38
CA ARG A 392 1.84 -26.67 -4.32
C ARG A 392 1.98 -28.15 -4.64
N SER A 393 3.10 -28.55 -5.25
CA SER A 393 3.35 -29.97 -5.54
C SER A 393 4.84 -30.33 -5.65
N GLU A 394 5.68 -29.75 -4.81
CA GLU A 394 6.96 -30.39 -4.45
C GLU A 394 6.90 -30.63 -2.94
N GLN A 395 6.32 -31.78 -2.57
CA GLN A 395 6.59 -32.39 -1.29
C GLN A 395 8.10 -32.53 -1.19
N PHE A 396 8.69 -31.96 -0.14
CA PHE A 396 9.99 -32.39 0.35
C PHE A 396 9.88 -33.88 0.70
N LEU A 397 10.23 -34.74 -0.26
CA LEU A 397 10.69 -36.09 0.04
C LEU A 397 12.11 -35.90 0.56
N SER A 398 12.25 -35.82 1.88
CA SER A 398 13.53 -36.10 2.52
C SER A 398 13.77 -37.60 2.36
N ASP A 399 14.66 -37.97 1.45
CA ASP A 399 15.27 -39.30 1.46
C ASP A 399 15.98 -39.48 2.80
N LYS A 400 15.36 -40.29 3.66
CA LYS A 400 16.08 -41.01 4.71
C LYS A 400 16.61 -42.27 4.04
N GLU A 401 17.87 -42.28 3.67
CA GLU A 401 18.62 -43.51 3.50
C GLU A 401 19.59 -43.67 4.67
N SER A 402 19.35 -44.77 5.39
CA SER A 402 20.25 -45.58 6.25
C SER A 402 21.26 -44.88 7.16
#